data_AF-A0A9P2CX72-F1
#
_entry.id   AF-A0A9P2CX72-F1
#
_cell.length_a   1.000
_cell.length_b   1.000
_cell.length_c   1.000
_cell.angle_alpha   90.00
_cell.angle_beta   90.00
_cell.angle_gamma   90.00
#
_symmetry.space_group_name_H-M   'P 1'
#
loop_
_entity.id
_entity.type
_entity.pdbx_description
1 polymer ?
#
loop_
_entity_poly.entity_id
_entity_poly.type
_entity_poly.pdbx_seq_one_letter_code
_entity_poly.pdbx_strand_id
1 'polypeptide(L)'
;KYPSLETCSDYEQALKYKFHLSYMLGEVLIQTFQNLHKGSMFKLAKNIKKANKEFKIFKEIFNNFAKLSPNIIKIISKNKQAFLKKLPRIQNILKIHKYYQPILDNIFHNFNYFIQNFNLIEEWLLSNDFNEKYKKENHPYPSLLDPKKLNDEKEKINYKNIPAELAWEMNLPL
;
A
#
# COMPACT_ATOMS: atom_id res chain seq x y z
N LYS A 1 -21.40 -12.57 24.88
CA LYS A 1 -20.76 -12.56 23.54
C LYS A 1 -19.60 -11.59 23.62
N TYR A 2 -18.37 -12.02 23.34
CA TYR A 2 -17.22 -11.10 23.39
C TYR A 2 -17.30 -10.08 22.25
N PRO A 3 -16.79 -8.85 22.47
CA PRO A 3 -16.75 -7.83 21.42
C PRO A 3 -15.79 -8.26 20.29
N SER A 4 -15.93 -7.67 19.11
CA SER A 4 -15.03 -7.99 18.00
C SER A 4 -13.62 -7.48 18.30
N LEU A 5 -12.60 -8.20 17.84
CA LEU A 5 -11.20 -7.85 18.12
C LEU A 5 -10.84 -6.43 17.68
N GLU A 6 -11.49 -5.92 16.63
CA GLU A 6 -11.28 -4.58 16.10
C GLU A 6 -11.71 -3.46 17.05
N THR A 7 -12.54 -3.76 18.05
CA THR A 7 -13.00 -2.80 19.06
C THR A 7 -12.06 -2.72 20.27
N CYS A 8 -11.08 -3.61 20.37
CA CYS A 8 -10.08 -3.57 21.45
C CYS A 8 -9.14 -2.36 21.26
N SER A 9 -8.87 -1.62 22.34
CA SER A 9 -8.04 -0.40 22.31
C SER A 9 -6.60 -0.66 21.86
N ASP A 10 -6.09 -1.87 22.06
CA ASP A 10 -4.75 -2.31 21.71
C ASP A 10 -4.69 -3.03 20.34
N TYR A 11 -5.82 -3.16 19.62
CA TYR A 11 -5.90 -3.91 18.37
C TYR A 11 -4.88 -3.44 17.32
N GLU A 12 -4.71 -2.13 17.14
CA GLU A 12 -3.74 -1.59 16.19
C GLU A 12 -2.29 -1.88 16.60
N GLN A 13 -2.01 -1.88 17.91
CA GLN A 13 -0.69 -2.22 18.44
C GLN A 13 -0.43 -3.72 18.23
N ALA A 14 -1.43 -4.57 18.45
CA ALA A 14 -1.39 -6.01 18.16
C ALA A 14 -1.11 -6.29 16.67
N LEU A 15 -1.69 -5.51 15.75
CA LEU A 15 -1.43 -5.65 14.31
C LEU A 15 0.02 -5.34 13.95
N LYS A 16 0.66 -4.36 14.60
CA LYS A 16 2.08 -4.04 14.38
C LYS A 16 2.99 -5.23 14.69
N TYR A 17 2.70 -5.99 15.74
CA TYR A 17 3.51 -7.14 16.12
C TYR A 17 3.54 -8.25 15.06
N LYS A 18 2.53 -8.34 14.18
CA LYS A 18 2.53 -9.29 13.06
C LYS A 18 3.65 -9.05 12.03
N PHE A 19 4.27 -7.88 12.07
CA PHE A 19 5.40 -7.51 11.23
C PHE A 19 6.73 -7.51 11.98
N HIS A 20 6.74 -7.84 13.28
CA HIS A 20 7.98 -8.01 14.02
C HIS A 20 8.69 -9.29 13.55
N LEU A 21 10.03 -9.25 13.54
CA LEU A 21 10.81 -10.37 13.02
C LEU A 21 10.51 -11.68 13.77
N SER A 22 10.41 -11.64 15.10
CA SER A 22 10.12 -12.84 15.90
C SER A 22 8.78 -13.47 15.53
N TYR A 23 7.74 -12.65 15.30
CA TYR A 23 6.43 -13.14 14.88
C TYR A 23 6.51 -13.81 13.50
N MET A 24 7.16 -13.16 12.53
CA MET A 24 7.31 -13.71 11.18
C MET A 24 8.13 -15.01 11.16
N LEU A 25 9.17 -15.10 12.00
CA LEU A 25 9.93 -16.34 12.18
C LEU A 25 9.07 -17.44 12.83
N GLY A 26 8.24 -17.09 13.81
CA GLY A 26 7.25 -17.98 14.40
C GLY A 26 6.30 -18.56 13.34
N GLU A 27 5.75 -17.72 12.46
CA GLU A 27 4.91 -18.17 11.34
C GLU A 27 5.66 -19.16 10.43
N VAL A 28 6.92 -18.88 10.10
CA VAL A 28 7.76 -19.78 9.29
C VAL A 28 7.99 -21.12 9.98
N LEU A 29 8.26 -21.13 11.29
CA LEU A 29 8.47 -22.35 12.05
C LEU A 29 7.19 -23.19 12.12
N ILE A 30 6.05 -22.57 12.46
CA ILE A 30 4.75 -23.24 12.52
C ILE A 30 4.42 -23.88 11.16
N GLN A 31 4.53 -23.14 10.07
CA GLN A 31 4.25 -23.65 8.72
C GLN A 31 5.22 -24.77 8.32
N THR A 32 6.49 -24.67 8.71
CA THR A 32 7.48 -25.71 8.50
C THR A 32 7.05 -27.00 9.21
N PHE A 33 6.80 -26.95 10.52
CA PHE A 33 6.46 -28.14 11.30
C PHE A 33 5.12 -28.77 10.87
N GLN A 34 4.11 -27.97 10.53
CA GLN A 34 2.84 -28.48 10.00
C GLN A 34 3.01 -29.28 8.69
N ASN A 35 4.01 -28.94 7.88
CA ASN A 35 4.28 -29.59 6.59
C ASN A 35 5.53 -30.48 6.64
N LEU A 36 5.98 -30.89 7.83
CA LEU A 36 7.20 -31.67 8.01
C LEU A 36 7.19 -32.95 7.16
N HIS A 37 6.06 -33.66 7.15
CA HIS A 37 5.82 -34.87 6.35
C HIS A 37 5.95 -34.65 4.83
N LYS A 38 5.89 -33.40 4.36
CA LYS A 38 6.09 -33.00 2.94
C LYS A 38 7.51 -32.53 2.66
N GLY A 39 8.47 -32.77 3.56
CA GLY A 39 9.86 -32.33 3.42
C GLY A 39 10.04 -30.81 3.52
N SER A 40 9.16 -30.11 4.24
CA SER A 40 9.25 -28.65 4.42
C SER A 40 10.55 -28.21 5.09
N MET A 41 11.14 -29.05 5.95
CA MET A 41 12.39 -28.77 6.67
C MET A 41 13.55 -28.41 5.73
N PHE A 42 13.62 -29.04 4.55
CA PHE A 42 14.63 -28.73 3.54
C PHE A 42 14.55 -27.29 3.01
N LYS A 43 13.39 -26.63 3.14
CA LYS A 43 13.15 -25.25 2.70
C LYS A 43 13.26 -24.23 3.84
N LEU A 44 13.49 -24.68 5.09
CA LEU A 44 13.47 -23.82 6.28
C LEU A 44 14.43 -22.63 6.17
N ALA A 45 15.69 -22.88 5.84
CA ALA A 45 16.70 -21.82 5.70
C ALA A 45 16.32 -20.78 4.63
N LYS A 46 15.76 -21.23 3.50
CA LYS A 46 15.27 -20.36 2.43
C LYS A 46 14.10 -19.50 2.92
N ASN A 47 13.16 -20.08 3.65
CA ASN A 47 11.99 -19.38 4.18
C ASN A 47 12.38 -18.36 5.27
N ILE A 48 13.33 -18.70 6.15
CA ILE A 48 13.91 -17.75 7.14
C ILE A 48 14.56 -16.58 6.40
N LYS A 49 15.37 -16.84 5.37
CA LYS A 49 16.00 -15.78 4.56
C LYS A 49 14.96 -14.88 3.89
N LYS A 50 13.84 -15.45 3.41
CA LYS A 50 12.72 -14.69 2.84
C LYS A 50 12.05 -13.80 3.90
N ALA A 51 11.71 -14.35 5.07
CA ALA A 51 11.11 -13.59 6.17
C ALA A 51 12.00 -12.44 6.64
N ASN A 52 13.32 -12.65 6.72
CA ASN A 52 14.29 -11.60 7.03
C ASN A 52 14.29 -10.46 6.00
N LYS A 53 14.17 -10.78 4.70
CA LYS A 53 14.07 -9.74 3.66
C LYS A 53 12.77 -8.94 3.77
N GLU A 54 11.64 -9.64 3.94
CA GLU A 54 10.34 -9.00 4.13
C GLU A 54 10.29 -8.12 5.39
N PHE A 55 10.89 -8.57 6.49
CA PHE A 55 11.01 -7.78 7.72
C PHE A 55 11.76 -6.47 7.49
N LYS A 56 12.91 -6.50 6.81
CA LYS A 56 13.69 -5.28 6.50
C LYS A 56 12.86 -4.28 5.70
N ILE A 57 12.13 -4.78 4.71
CA ILE A 57 11.18 -4.00 3.91
C ILE A 57 10.11 -3.36 4.78
N PHE A 58 9.42 -4.13 5.62
CA PHE A 58 8.36 -3.59 6.47
C PHE A 58 8.89 -2.59 7.49
N LYS A 59 10.07 -2.85 8.05
CA LYS A 59 10.75 -1.93 8.97
C LYS A 59 11.01 -0.57 8.29
N GLU A 60 11.53 -0.57 7.07
CA GLU A 60 11.75 0.65 6.29
C GLU A 60 10.44 1.39 5.99
N ILE A 61 9.41 0.65 5.55
CA ILE A 61 8.08 1.22 5.29
C ILE A 61 7.51 1.83 6.58
N PHE A 62 7.51 1.14 7.71
CA PHE A 62 6.94 1.71 8.92
C PHE A 62 7.75 2.88 9.48
N ASN A 63 9.08 2.87 9.32
CA ASN A 63 9.90 4.02 9.73
C ASN A 63 9.60 5.27 8.89
N ASN A 64 9.36 5.10 7.58
CA ASN A 64 9.18 6.22 6.65
C ASN A 64 7.69 6.64 6.50
N PHE A 65 6.76 5.68 6.53
CA PHE A 65 5.34 5.88 6.20
C PHE A 65 4.42 5.90 7.42
N ALA A 66 4.79 5.32 8.57
CA ALA A 66 3.87 5.28 9.71
C ALA A 66 3.59 6.68 10.29
N LYS A 67 4.45 7.67 9.99
CA LYS A 67 4.20 9.08 10.29
C LYS A 67 3.15 9.73 9.38
N LEU A 68 2.95 9.18 8.18
CA LEU A 68 2.18 9.82 7.11
C LEU A 68 0.80 9.18 6.90
N SER A 69 0.58 7.96 7.39
CA SER A 69 -0.71 7.28 7.28
C SER A 69 -0.99 6.41 8.51
N PRO A 70 -1.81 6.87 9.47
CA PRO A 70 -2.07 6.13 10.71
C PRO A 70 -2.73 4.76 10.46
N ASN A 71 -3.50 4.63 9.36
CA ASN A 71 -4.21 3.39 9.02
C ASN A 71 -3.40 2.40 8.16
N ILE A 72 -2.15 2.72 7.79
CA ILE A 72 -1.35 1.90 6.86
C ILE A 72 -1.15 0.46 7.35
N ILE A 73 -0.97 0.28 8.64
CA ILE A 73 -0.74 -1.04 9.26
C ILE A 73 -1.98 -1.91 9.08
N LYS A 74 -3.18 -1.37 9.32
CA LYS A 74 -4.45 -2.09 9.16
C LYS A 74 -4.64 -2.59 7.72
N ILE A 75 -4.27 -1.76 6.74
CA ILE A 75 -4.39 -2.08 5.31
C ILE A 75 -3.40 -3.17 4.90
N ILE A 76 -2.12 -2.99 5.26
CA ILE A 76 -1.08 -3.98 4.97
C ILE A 76 -1.40 -5.30 5.68
N SER A 77 -1.90 -5.27 6.91
CA SER A 77 -2.28 -6.48 7.66
C SER A 77 -3.40 -7.27 6.98
N LYS A 78 -4.42 -6.60 6.42
CA LYS A 78 -5.52 -7.30 5.71
C LYS A 78 -5.04 -8.04 4.46
N ASN A 79 -4.06 -7.48 3.75
CA ASN A 79 -3.65 -7.98 2.43
C ASN A 79 -2.12 -8.07 2.24
N LYS A 80 -1.40 -8.57 3.26
CA LYS A 80 0.08 -8.61 3.33
C LYS A 80 0.74 -9.14 2.06
N GLN A 81 0.28 -10.28 1.55
CA GLN A 81 0.87 -10.90 0.36
C GLN A 81 0.61 -10.10 -0.92
N ALA A 82 -0.60 -9.54 -1.10
CA ALA A 82 -0.91 -8.72 -2.25
C ALA A 82 -0.11 -7.41 -2.24
N PHE A 83 0.07 -6.82 -1.05
CA PHE A 83 0.94 -5.66 -0.87
C PHE A 83 2.39 -5.95 -1.24
N LEU A 84 2.97 -7.06 -0.73
CA LEU A 84 4.34 -7.46 -1.06
C LEU A 84 4.56 -7.68 -2.56
N LYS A 85 3.56 -8.21 -3.27
CA LYS A 85 3.61 -8.36 -4.74
C LYS A 85 3.64 -7.02 -5.48
N LYS A 86 2.93 -6.01 -4.97
CA LYS A 86 2.88 -4.65 -5.55
C LYS A 86 4.05 -3.78 -5.13
N LEU A 87 4.75 -4.13 -4.05
CA LEU A 87 5.77 -3.26 -3.45
C LEU A 87 6.87 -2.80 -4.42
N PRO A 88 7.47 -3.66 -5.27
CA PRO A 88 8.50 -3.19 -6.20
C PRO A 88 7.99 -2.11 -7.16
N ARG A 89 6.73 -2.24 -7.60
CA ARG A 89 6.03 -1.29 -8.45
C ARG A 89 5.74 0.02 -7.71
N ILE A 90 5.28 -0.06 -6.46
CA ILE A 90 5.11 1.11 -5.58
C ILE A 90 6.44 1.86 -5.40
N GLN A 91 7.53 1.15 -5.10
CA GLN A 91 8.87 1.74 -4.96
C GLN A 91 9.33 2.43 -6.26
N ASN A 92 9.01 1.83 -7.41
CA ASN A 92 9.31 2.45 -8.70
C ASN A 92 8.57 3.78 -8.89
N ILE A 93 7.27 3.83 -8.58
CA ILE A 93 6.48 5.07 -8.62
C ILE A 93 7.09 6.14 -7.72
N LEU A 94 7.35 5.81 -6.45
CA LEU A 94 7.95 6.77 -5.50
C LEU A 94 9.31 7.27 -5.98
N LYS A 95 10.11 6.42 -6.64
CA LYS A 95 11.40 6.80 -7.22
C LYS A 95 11.25 7.72 -8.43
N ILE A 96 10.28 7.47 -9.31
CA ILE A 96 10.02 8.28 -10.51
C ILE A 96 9.54 9.69 -10.13
N HIS A 97 8.76 9.79 -9.05
CA HIS A 97 8.19 11.05 -8.57
C HIS A 97 8.94 11.63 -7.36
N LYS A 98 10.16 11.16 -7.05
CA LYS A 98 10.92 11.56 -5.86
C LYS A 98 11.16 13.07 -5.70
N TYR A 99 11.10 13.82 -6.80
CA TYR A 99 11.30 15.28 -6.83
C TYR A 99 10.02 16.08 -7.06
N TYR A 100 8.86 15.41 -7.09
CA TYR A 100 7.57 16.05 -7.24
C TYR A 100 6.79 15.86 -5.94
N GLN A 101 7.09 16.69 -4.94
CA GLN A 101 6.56 16.55 -3.58
C GLN A 101 5.03 16.52 -3.51
N PRO A 102 4.28 17.38 -4.25
CA PRO A 102 2.81 17.37 -4.19
C PRO A 102 2.15 16.02 -4.50
N ILE A 103 2.69 15.26 -5.46
CA ILE A 103 2.13 13.93 -5.76
C ILE A 103 2.51 12.90 -4.69
N LEU A 104 3.70 13.00 -4.10
CA LEU A 104 4.09 12.12 -2.99
C LEU A 104 3.19 12.37 -1.78
N ASP A 105 2.93 13.63 -1.44
CA ASP A 105 2.03 14.00 -0.35
C ASP A 105 0.61 13.48 -0.61
N ASN A 106 0.09 13.64 -1.84
CA ASN A 106 -1.21 13.10 -2.22
C ASN A 106 -1.25 11.55 -2.10
N ILE A 107 -0.21 10.84 -2.58
CA ILE A 107 -0.10 9.38 -2.43
C ILE A 107 -0.12 8.96 -0.95
N PHE A 108 0.62 9.65 -0.08
CA PHE A 108 0.71 9.26 1.33
C PHE A 108 -0.53 9.61 2.13
N HIS A 109 -1.14 10.77 1.87
CA HIS A 109 -2.41 11.17 2.48
C HIS A 109 -3.53 10.18 2.11
N ASN A 110 -3.59 9.81 0.82
CA ASN A 110 -4.62 8.92 0.28
C ASN A 110 -4.13 7.46 0.10
N PHE A 111 -3.18 7.01 0.94
CA PHE A 111 -2.47 5.75 0.72
C PHE A 111 -3.38 4.53 0.70
N ASN A 112 -4.47 4.53 1.48
CA ASN A 112 -5.45 3.45 1.44
C ASN A 112 -6.07 3.30 0.05
N TYR A 113 -6.55 4.41 -0.50
CA TYR A 113 -7.13 4.43 -1.83
C TYR A 113 -6.10 4.06 -2.89
N PHE A 114 -4.88 4.58 -2.76
CA PHE A 114 -3.76 4.25 -3.63
C PHE A 114 -3.49 2.74 -3.72
N ILE A 115 -3.44 2.04 -2.59
CA ILE A 115 -3.18 0.59 -2.58
C ILE A 115 -4.34 -0.21 -3.17
N GLN A 116 -5.58 0.19 -2.88
CA GLN A 116 -6.79 -0.47 -3.39
C GLN A 116 -6.88 -0.35 -4.91
N ASN A 117 -6.61 0.84 -5.46
CA ASN A 117 -6.74 1.16 -6.89
C ASN A 117 -5.38 1.20 -7.62
N PHE A 118 -4.36 0.57 -7.05
CA PHE A 118 -2.96 0.72 -7.46
C PHE A 118 -2.71 0.56 -8.96
N ASN A 119 -3.33 -0.42 -9.63
CA ASN A 119 -3.06 -0.65 -11.05
C ASN A 119 -3.50 0.55 -11.92
N LEU A 120 -4.69 1.12 -11.64
CA LEU A 120 -5.22 2.26 -12.38
C LEU A 120 -4.38 3.53 -12.12
N ILE A 121 -4.01 3.73 -10.85
CA ILE A 121 -3.20 4.90 -10.45
C ILE A 121 -1.78 4.78 -11.01
N GLU A 122 -1.17 3.59 -10.99
CA GLU A 122 0.16 3.37 -11.56
C GLU A 122 0.16 3.67 -13.07
N GLU A 123 -0.83 3.17 -13.82
CA GLU A 123 -0.98 3.45 -15.25
C GLU A 123 -1.04 4.96 -15.51
N TRP A 124 -1.85 5.69 -14.72
CA TRP A 124 -1.99 7.13 -14.82
C TRP A 124 -0.69 7.88 -14.49
N LEU A 125 -0.04 7.58 -13.37
CA LEU A 125 1.17 8.27 -12.93
C LEU A 125 2.38 8.03 -13.84
N LEU A 126 2.39 6.91 -14.58
CA LEU A 126 3.40 6.60 -15.59
C LEU A 126 3.07 7.15 -16.98
N SER A 127 1.87 7.72 -17.18
CA SER A 127 1.43 8.20 -18.48
C SER A 127 2.13 9.50 -18.92
N ASN A 128 2.23 9.69 -20.24
CA ASN A 128 2.69 10.96 -20.80
C ASN A 128 1.72 12.09 -20.44
N ASP A 129 0.41 11.84 -20.44
CA ASP A 129 -0.62 12.83 -20.11
C ASP A 129 -0.43 13.40 -18.69
N PHE A 130 -0.15 12.56 -17.69
CA PHE A 130 0.17 13.04 -16.34
C PHE A 130 1.44 13.89 -16.33
N ASN A 131 2.48 13.46 -17.06
CA ASN A 131 3.74 14.18 -17.13
C ASN A 131 3.57 15.58 -17.74
N GLU A 132 2.87 15.68 -18.87
CA GLU A 132 2.60 16.95 -19.54
C GLU A 132 1.74 17.87 -18.67
N LYS A 133 0.65 17.36 -18.10
CA LYS A 133 -0.34 18.18 -17.40
C LYS A 133 0.08 18.63 -15.99
N TYR A 134 0.84 17.81 -15.28
CA TYR A 134 1.14 18.05 -13.87
C TYR A 134 2.63 18.18 -13.58
N LYS A 135 3.43 17.23 -14.09
CA LYS A 135 4.83 17.12 -13.67
C LYS A 135 5.73 18.19 -14.32
N LYS A 136 5.57 18.48 -15.61
CA LYS A 136 6.37 19.49 -16.32
C LYS A 136 6.25 20.89 -15.72
N GLU A 137 5.04 21.26 -15.34
CA GLU A 137 4.75 22.57 -14.76
C GLU A 137 4.85 22.60 -13.23
N ASN A 138 5.26 21.48 -12.60
CA ASN A 138 5.30 21.31 -11.15
C ASN A 138 3.98 21.74 -10.47
N HIS A 139 2.85 21.30 -11.03
CA HIS A 139 1.52 21.73 -10.61
C HIS A 139 1.30 21.44 -9.12
N PRO A 140 0.76 22.39 -8.33
CA PRO A 140 0.65 22.24 -6.87
C PRO A 140 -0.37 21.16 -6.43
N TYR A 141 -1.32 20.82 -7.30
CA TYR A 141 -2.39 19.86 -7.00
C TYR A 141 -2.50 18.75 -8.06
N PRO A 142 -1.55 17.79 -8.10
CA PRO A 142 -1.64 16.68 -9.04
C PRO A 142 -2.72 15.68 -8.64
N SER A 143 -3.56 15.31 -9.60
CA SER A 143 -4.59 14.29 -9.41
C SER A 143 -3.98 12.89 -9.39
N LEU A 144 -4.44 12.04 -8.46
CA LEU A 144 -4.10 10.61 -8.40
C LEU A 144 -4.80 9.77 -9.48
N LEU A 145 -5.84 10.30 -10.10
CA LEU A 145 -6.63 9.62 -11.13
C LEU A 145 -6.65 10.44 -12.41
N ASP A 146 -6.81 9.75 -13.54
CA ASP A 146 -6.93 10.39 -14.85
C ASP A 146 -8.27 11.16 -14.94
N PRO A 147 -8.24 12.50 -15.04
CA PRO A 147 -9.46 13.31 -15.15
C PRO A 147 -10.32 12.98 -16.37
N LYS A 148 -9.73 12.49 -17.47
CA LYS A 148 -10.49 12.09 -18.66
C LYS A 148 -11.33 10.84 -18.37
N LYS A 149 -10.72 9.81 -17.77
CA LYS A 149 -11.42 8.60 -17.36
C LYS A 149 -12.49 8.87 -16.29
N LEU A 150 -12.23 9.81 -15.39
CA LEU A 150 -13.22 10.18 -14.36
C LEU A 150 -14.52 10.76 -14.93
N ASN A 151 -14.48 11.37 -16.11
CA ASN A 151 -15.65 11.91 -16.81
C ASN A 151 -16.42 10.85 -17.62
N ASP A 152 -15.84 9.67 -17.85
CA ASP A 152 -16.52 8.59 -18.56
C ASP A 152 -17.37 7.76 -17.60
N GLU A 153 -18.69 7.82 -17.75
CA GLU A 153 -19.63 7.07 -16.92
C GLU A 153 -19.52 5.55 -17.07
N LYS A 154 -18.89 5.07 -18.14
CA LYS A 154 -18.64 3.64 -18.38
C LYS A 154 -17.42 3.13 -17.61
N GLU A 155 -16.55 4.02 -17.14
CA GLU A 155 -15.40 3.64 -16.35
C GLU A 155 -15.80 3.14 -14.98
N LYS A 156 -15.02 2.18 -14.48
CA LYS A 156 -15.28 1.56 -13.16
C LYS A 156 -15.19 2.59 -12.03
N ILE A 157 -14.37 3.63 -12.19
CA ILE A 157 -14.16 4.71 -11.24
C ILE A 157 -14.40 6.01 -12.00
N ASN A 158 -15.39 6.79 -11.58
CA ASN A 158 -15.82 8.03 -12.21
C ASN A 158 -16.46 8.97 -11.18
N TYR A 159 -16.73 10.22 -11.55
CA TYR A 159 -17.27 11.21 -10.59
C TYR A 159 -18.63 10.84 -9.98
N LYS A 160 -19.43 9.97 -10.63
CA LYS A 160 -20.72 9.53 -10.07
C LYS A 160 -20.56 8.50 -8.94
N ASN A 161 -19.44 7.79 -8.90
CA ASN A 161 -19.22 6.70 -7.94
C ASN A 161 -18.17 7.01 -6.87
N ILE A 162 -17.47 8.14 -6.97
CA ILE A 162 -16.59 8.65 -5.93
C ILE A 162 -17.37 9.61 -5.02
N PRO A 163 -17.40 9.39 -3.70
CA PRO A 163 -17.96 10.36 -2.75
C PRO A 163 -17.27 11.72 -2.86
N ALA A 164 -18.04 12.81 -2.78
CA ALA A 164 -17.51 14.17 -2.93
C ALA A 164 -16.38 14.49 -1.92
N GLU A 165 -16.51 14.00 -0.67
CA GLU A 165 -15.48 14.15 0.37
C GLU A 165 -14.15 13.51 -0.07
N LEU A 166 -14.20 12.29 -0.61
CA LEU A 166 -13.02 11.59 -1.10
C LEU A 166 -12.43 12.27 -2.34
N ALA A 167 -13.26 12.80 -3.23
CA ALA A 167 -12.80 13.56 -4.39
C ALA A 167 -12.03 14.82 -3.97
N TRP A 168 -12.51 15.51 -2.94
CA TRP A 168 -11.86 16.66 -2.35
C TRP A 168 -10.52 16.29 -1.68
N GLU A 169 -10.49 15.24 -0.86
CA GLU A 169 -9.27 14.74 -0.21
C GLU A 169 -8.18 14.32 -1.22
N MET A 170 -8.58 13.86 -2.40
CA MET A 170 -7.68 13.41 -3.46
C MET A 170 -7.24 14.50 -4.44
N ASN A 171 -7.68 15.75 -4.25
CA ASN A 171 -7.49 16.85 -5.20
C ASN A 171 -7.95 16.49 -6.63
N LEU A 172 -9.09 15.81 -6.75
CA LEU A 172 -9.65 15.54 -8.07
C LEU A 172 -10.13 16.86 -8.69
N PRO A 173 -9.78 17.16 -9.96
CA PRO A 173 -10.29 18.34 -10.63
C PRO A 173 -11.82 18.23 -10.74
N LEU A 174 -12.53 19.32 -10.50
CA LEU A 174 -13.99 19.42 -10.66
C LEU A 174 -14.35 19.81 -12.10
#